data_AF-A0A4Z0H153-F1
#
_entry.id   AF-A0A4Z0H153-F1
#
_cell.length_a   1.000
_cell.length_b   1.000
_cell.length_c   1.000
_cell.angle_alpha   90.00
_cell.angle_beta   90.00
_cell.angle_gamma   90.00
#
_symmetry.space_group_name_H-M   'P 1'
#
loop_
_entity.id
_entity.type
_entity.pdbx_description
1 polymer ?
#
loop_
_entity_poly.entity_id
_entity_poly.type
_entity_poly.pdbx_seq_one_letter_code
_entity_poly.pdbx_strand_id
1 'polypeptide(L)'
;MKSVMVRWGSVFIIGLLLFVGTYYVAMDMEYLSYGVNDKGQFVLHEGFNEPAPILNTDVRGEQEGLAKLGEHMATFNQWVMATLVVAAFFIATYYVLVSEKALGNHQKKKRYLSLTIVANVAVAGLLLVQWIRYADLINKGINNVIF
;
A
#
# COMPACT_ATOMS: atom_id res chain seq x y z
N MET A 1 -20.53 -15.56 19.98
CA MET A 1 -20.14 -15.46 18.55
C MET A 1 -20.54 -14.13 17.92
N LYS A 2 -21.82 -13.69 17.98
CA LYS A 2 -22.23 -12.36 17.45
C LYS A 2 -21.40 -11.19 17.98
N SER A 3 -21.08 -11.16 19.29
CA SER A 3 -20.26 -10.11 19.90
C SER A 3 -18.80 -10.07 19.41
N VAL A 4 -18.24 -11.21 19.01
CA VAL A 4 -16.87 -11.30 18.49
C VAL A 4 -16.81 -10.75 17.07
N MET A 5 -17.79 -11.10 16.23
CA MET A 5 -17.89 -10.59 14.86
C MET A 5 -18.12 -9.08 14.83
N VAL A 6 -18.98 -8.55 15.73
CA VAL A 6 -19.19 -7.10 15.86
C VAL A 6 -17.89 -6.40 16.28
N ARG A 7 -17.18 -6.90 17.31
CA ARG A 7 -15.90 -6.32 17.73
C ARG A 7 -14.85 -6.36 16.64
N TRP A 8 -14.72 -7.49 15.94
CA TRP A 8 -13.81 -7.63 14.82
C TRP A 8 -14.14 -6.62 13.72
N GLY A 9 -15.41 -6.56 13.31
CA GLY A 9 -15.87 -5.66 12.25
C GLY A 9 -15.67 -4.19 12.61
N SER A 10 -15.95 -3.79 13.86
CA SER A 10 -15.70 -2.42 14.32
C SER A 10 -14.21 -2.06 14.28
N VAL A 11 -13.32 -2.93 14.78
CA VAL A 11 -11.87 -2.66 14.73
C VAL A 11 -11.37 -2.63 13.29
N PHE A 12 -11.87 -3.52 12.43
CA PHE A 12 -11.53 -3.53 11.01
C PHE A 12 -11.95 -2.23 10.32
N ILE A 13 -13.21 -1.82 10.46
CA ILE A 13 -13.73 -0.60 9.82
C ILE A 13 -13.01 0.64 10.35
N ILE A 14 -12.84 0.76 11.66
CA ILE A 14 -12.12 1.91 12.26
C ILE A 14 -10.68 1.94 11.78
N GLY A 15 -9.97 0.80 11.81
CA GLY A 15 -8.59 0.72 11.35
C GLY A 15 -8.46 1.03 9.85
N LEU A 16 -9.37 0.51 9.03
CA LEU A 16 -9.40 0.78 7.60
C LEU A 16 -9.66 2.26 7.30
N LEU A 17 -10.64 2.88 7.98
CA LEU A 17 -10.92 4.31 7.84
C LEU A 17 -9.74 5.17 8.27
N LEU A 18 -9.02 4.78 9.32
CA LEU A 18 -7.80 5.47 9.73
C LEU A 18 -6.73 5.36 8.65
N PHE A 19 -6.44 4.16 8.14
CA PHE A 19 -5.42 4.00 7.10
C PHE A 19 -5.78 4.70 5.79
N VAL A 20 -7.00 4.50 5.28
CA VAL A 20 -7.45 5.13 4.04
C VAL A 20 -7.58 6.64 4.21
N GLY A 21 -8.10 7.10 5.35
CA GLY A 21 -8.19 8.52 5.65
C GLY A 21 -6.82 9.19 5.73
N THR A 22 -5.84 8.55 6.38
CA THR A 22 -4.46 9.03 6.38
C THR A 22 -3.89 9.02 4.97
N TYR A 23 -4.06 7.95 4.19
CA TYR A 23 -3.54 7.87 2.82
C TYR A 23 -4.14 8.93 1.89
N TYR A 24 -5.44 9.22 2.02
CA TYR A 24 -6.10 10.31 1.30
C TYR A 24 -5.57 11.68 1.72
N VAL A 25 -5.56 11.98 3.03
CA VAL A 25 -5.14 13.31 3.53
C VAL A 25 -3.66 13.59 3.27
N ALA A 26 -2.83 12.56 3.33
CA ALA A 26 -1.39 12.69 3.19
C ALA A 26 -0.90 12.66 1.74
N MET A 27 -1.54 11.87 0.88
CA MET A 27 -0.98 11.45 -0.41
C MET A 27 -2.02 11.49 -1.53
N ASP A 28 -3.23 12.01 -1.29
CA ASP A 28 -4.33 12.06 -2.26
C ASP A 28 -4.59 10.71 -2.96
N MET A 29 -4.44 9.60 -2.22
CA MET A 29 -4.60 8.23 -2.71
C MET A 29 -3.52 7.76 -3.71
N GLU A 30 -2.44 8.51 -3.88
CA GLU A 30 -1.32 8.19 -4.74
C GLU A 30 0.00 8.29 -3.97
N TYR A 31 0.57 7.15 -3.60
CA TYR A 31 1.90 7.11 -2.98
C TYR A 31 2.99 7.53 -3.98
N LEU A 32 2.86 7.11 -5.24
CA LEU A 32 3.74 7.52 -6.33
C LEU A 32 2.92 8.09 -7.48
N SER A 33 3.31 9.27 -7.95
CA SER A 33 2.77 9.86 -9.17
C SER A 33 3.85 10.65 -9.89
N TYR A 34 3.59 11.02 -11.13
CA TYR A 34 4.49 11.88 -11.90
C TYR A 34 3.74 13.04 -12.53
N GLY A 35 4.48 14.12 -12.75
CA GLY A 35 4.02 15.30 -13.47
C GLY A 35 5.03 15.76 -14.50
N VAL A 36 4.59 16.68 -15.35
CA VAL A 36 5.46 17.43 -16.26
C VAL A 36 5.30 18.90 -15.92
N ASN A 37 6.39 19.59 -15.62
CA ASN A 37 6.35 21.01 -15.28
C ASN A 37 6.18 21.89 -16.55
N ASP A 38 6.02 23.20 -16.36
CA ASP A 38 5.85 24.17 -17.45
C ASP A 38 7.00 24.18 -18.47
N LYS A 39 8.19 23.67 -18.08
CA LYS A 39 9.37 23.56 -18.93
C LYS A 39 9.44 22.23 -19.70
N GLY A 40 8.42 21.37 -19.57
CA GLY A 40 8.41 20.04 -20.18
C GLY A 40 9.22 19.00 -19.43
N GLN A 41 9.63 19.26 -18.18
CA GLN A 41 10.52 18.37 -17.42
C GLN A 41 9.73 17.41 -16.53
N PHE A 42 10.24 16.19 -16.41
CA PHE A 42 9.68 15.15 -15.56
C PHE A 42 9.86 15.47 -14.06
N VAL A 43 8.77 15.34 -13.30
CA VAL A 43 8.73 15.53 -11.85
C VAL A 43 8.15 14.27 -11.22
N LEU A 44 8.84 13.69 -10.24
CA LEU A 44 8.34 12.57 -9.46
C LEU A 44 7.79 13.08 -8.13
N HIS A 45 6.63 12.56 -7.75
CA HIS A 45 6.00 12.76 -6.47
C HIS A 45 6.05 11.42 -5.72
N GLU A 46 6.72 11.38 -4.57
CA GLU A 46 6.85 10.16 -3.74
C GLU A 46 6.47 10.46 -2.28
N GLY A 47 5.39 9.81 -1.84
CA GLY A 47 4.92 9.84 -0.46
C GLY A 47 4.69 11.27 0.06
N PHE A 48 5.36 11.60 1.17
CA PHE A 48 5.26 12.90 1.84
C PHE A 48 6.34 13.90 1.39
N ASN A 49 7.25 13.49 0.50
CA ASN A 49 8.36 14.34 0.12
C ASN A 49 7.87 15.43 -0.85
N GLU A 50 8.47 16.62 -0.75
CA GLU A 50 8.24 17.64 -1.77
C GLU A 50 8.62 17.07 -3.15
N PRO A 51 7.88 17.47 -4.21
CA PRO A 51 8.18 17.02 -5.56
C PRO A 51 9.63 17.33 -5.90
N ALA A 52 10.43 16.29 -6.08
CA ALA A 52 11.81 16.47 -6.54
C ALA A 52 11.77 16.50 -8.07
N PRO A 53 12.16 17.62 -8.72
CA PRO A 53 12.40 17.58 -10.16
C PRO A 53 13.54 16.61 -10.38
N ILE A 54 13.25 15.47 -11.02
CA ILE A 54 14.25 14.41 -11.09
C ILE A 54 15.38 14.84 -12.03
N LEU A 55 15.12 15.48 -13.17
CA LEU A 55 16.16 15.90 -14.13
C LEU A 55 15.70 17.02 -15.10
N ASN A 56 16.66 17.76 -15.67
CA ASN A 56 16.45 18.85 -16.63
C ASN A 56 16.13 18.38 -18.08
N THR A 57 15.56 17.20 -18.26
CA THR A 57 15.27 16.62 -19.59
C THR A 57 13.85 16.96 -20.03
N ASP A 58 13.67 17.43 -21.27
CA ASP A 58 12.35 17.66 -21.87
C ASP A 58 11.76 16.33 -22.33
N VAL A 59 10.63 15.95 -21.73
CA VAL A 59 9.96 14.65 -21.96
C VAL A 59 8.67 14.78 -22.78
N ARG A 60 8.42 15.96 -23.40
CA ARG A 60 7.18 16.18 -24.17
C ARG A 60 7.02 15.26 -25.37
N GLY A 61 8.10 14.65 -25.86
CA GLY A 61 8.09 13.65 -26.94
C GLY A 61 7.89 12.19 -26.49
N GLU A 62 7.92 11.92 -25.18
CA GLU A 62 8.00 10.56 -24.63
C GLU A 62 6.66 10.04 -24.12
N GLN A 63 5.55 10.32 -24.84
CA GLN A 63 4.21 10.02 -24.32
C GLN A 63 3.98 8.52 -24.10
N GLU A 64 4.57 7.65 -24.93
CA GLU A 64 4.46 6.20 -24.75
C GLU A 64 5.20 5.72 -23.49
N GLY A 65 6.40 6.27 -23.23
CA GLY A 65 7.17 5.96 -22.03
C GLY A 65 6.46 6.44 -20.76
N LEU A 66 5.92 7.67 -20.79
CA LEU A 66 5.15 8.24 -19.70
C LEU A 66 3.88 7.43 -19.42
N ALA A 67 3.16 6.98 -20.47
CA ALA A 67 1.97 6.15 -20.30
C ALA A 67 2.28 4.81 -19.62
N LYS A 68 3.36 4.12 -20.04
CA LYS A 68 3.81 2.87 -19.39
C LYS A 68 4.23 3.10 -17.95
N LEU A 69 4.95 4.20 -17.68
CA LEU A 69 5.35 4.57 -16.33
C LEU A 69 4.12 4.82 -15.43
N GLY A 70 3.11 5.52 -15.94
CA GLY A 70 1.84 5.74 -15.25
C GLY A 70 1.11 4.45 -14.91
N GLU A 71 1.09 3.48 -15.82
CA GLU A 71 0.50 2.16 -15.55
C GLU A 71 1.22 1.44 -14.40
N HIS A 72 2.55 1.48 -14.38
CA HIS A 72 3.35 0.89 -13.31
C HIS A 72 3.10 1.58 -11.97
N MET A 73 3.05 2.91 -11.93
CA MET A 73 2.76 3.68 -10.71
C MET A 73 1.33 3.45 -10.22
N ALA A 74 0.34 3.45 -11.10
CA ALA A 74 -1.05 3.17 -10.75
C ALA A 74 -1.19 1.77 -10.14
N THR A 75 -0.53 0.78 -10.75
CA THR A 75 -0.55 -0.58 -10.22
C THR A 75 0.16 -0.67 -8.86
N PHE A 76 1.26 0.06 -8.67
CA PHE A 76 1.92 0.15 -7.38
C PHE A 76 1.00 0.78 -6.30
N ASN A 77 0.32 1.88 -6.61
CA ASN A 77 -0.62 2.53 -5.70
C ASN A 77 -1.79 1.60 -5.33
N GLN A 78 -2.25 0.74 -6.25
CA GLN A 78 -3.22 -0.31 -5.93
C GLN A 78 -2.67 -1.33 -4.93
N TRP A 79 -1.40 -1.72 -5.04
CA TRP A 79 -0.74 -2.59 -4.06
C TRP A 79 -0.57 -1.92 -2.69
N VAL A 80 -0.29 -0.61 -2.65
CA VAL A 80 -0.29 0.17 -1.41
C VAL A 80 -1.68 0.11 -0.77
N MET A 81 -2.74 0.37 -1.53
CA MET A 81 -4.12 0.27 -1.04
C MET A 81 -4.47 -1.13 -0.51
N ALA A 82 -4.10 -2.18 -1.26
CA ALA A 82 -4.31 -3.56 -0.83
C ALA A 82 -3.58 -3.85 0.49
N THR A 83 -2.38 -3.31 0.67
CA THR A 83 -1.60 -3.43 1.92
C THR A 83 -2.33 -2.80 3.11
N LEU A 84 -2.95 -1.64 2.94
CA LEU A 84 -3.73 -0.97 3.99
C LEU A 84 -4.94 -1.82 4.43
N VAL A 85 -5.68 -2.40 3.47
CA VAL A 85 -6.82 -3.28 3.75
C VAL A 85 -6.38 -4.53 4.51
N VAL A 86 -5.29 -5.16 4.04
CA VAL A 86 -4.71 -6.34 4.67
C VAL A 86 -4.20 -6.03 6.09
N ALA A 87 -3.56 -4.89 6.29
CA ALA A 87 -3.08 -4.46 7.61
C ALA A 87 -4.25 -4.28 8.59
N ALA A 88 -5.32 -3.59 8.18
CA ALA A 88 -6.54 -3.45 9.00
C ALA A 88 -7.15 -4.82 9.36
N PHE A 89 -7.20 -5.76 8.41
CA PHE A 89 -7.71 -7.11 8.62
C PHE A 89 -6.90 -7.86 9.69
N PHE A 90 -5.55 -7.83 9.59
CA PHE A 90 -4.70 -8.50 10.58
C PHE A 90 -4.79 -7.85 11.96
N ILE A 91 -4.84 -6.51 12.04
CA ILE A 91 -5.02 -5.79 13.31
C ILE A 91 -6.32 -6.20 13.99
N ALA A 92 -7.44 -6.22 13.26
CA ALA A 92 -8.73 -6.66 13.79
C ALA A 92 -8.69 -8.12 14.26
N THR A 93 -8.01 -8.98 13.50
CA THR A 93 -7.85 -10.40 13.82
C THR A 93 -7.01 -10.60 15.08
N TYR A 94 -5.86 -9.92 15.20
CA TYR A 94 -5.02 -9.97 16.40
C TYR A 94 -5.74 -9.40 17.63
N TYR A 95 -6.46 -8.29 17.47
CA TYR A 95 -7.25 -7.69 18.56
C TYR A 95 -8.20 -8.73 19.18
N VAL A 96 -8.91 -9.48 18.35
CA VAL A 96 -9.83 -10.53 18.80
C VAL A 96 -9.08 -11.73 19.38
N LEU A 97 -8.02 -12.20 18.71
CA LEU A 97 -7.28 -13.38 19.12
C LEU A 97 -6.50 -13.19 20.42
N VAL A 98 -6.06 -11.98 20.74
CA VAL A 98 -5.37 -11.67 22.00
C VAL A 98 -6.35 -11.34 23.12
N SER A 99 -7.52 -10.74 22.81
CA SER A 99 -8.50 -10.32 23.79
C SER A 99 -9.07 -11.45 24.66
N GLU A 100 -8.86 -11.35 25.97
CA GLU A 100 -9.49 -12.23 26.97
C GLU A 100 -11.02 -12.09 26.97
N LYS A 101 -11.54 -10.88 26.75
CA LYS A 101 -12.98 -10.62 26.67
C LYS A 101 -13.64 -11.22 25.43
N ALA A 102 -12.88 -11.55 24.37
CA ALA A 102 -13.41 -12.05 23.11
C ALA A 102 -13.26 -13.58 23.01
N LEU A 103 -12.09 -14.12 23.34
CA LEU A 103 -11.77 -15.54 23.20
C LEU A 103 -11.26 -16.22 24.48
N GLY A 104 -11.08 -15.49 25.59
CA GLY A 104 -10.72 -16.04 26.90
C GLY A 104 -9.67 -17.17 26.83
N ASN A 105 -10.02 -18.31 27.43
CA ASN A 105 -9.27 -19.57 27.40
C ASN A 105 -9.80 -20.58 26.37
N HIS A 106 -10.32 -20.12 25.23
CA HIS A 106 -10.80 -21.01 24.19
C HIS A 106 -9.68 -21.96 23.72
N GLN A 107 -9.93 -23.28 23.75
CA GLN A 107 -8.90 -24.31 23.51
C GLN A 107 -8.13 -24.12 22.19
N LYS A 108 -8.80 -23.61 21.15
CA LYS A 108 -8.21 -23.39 19.83
C LYS A 108 -7.49 -22.04 19.64
N LYS A 109 -7.47 -21.15 20.65
CA LYS A 109 -6.89 -19.79 20.56
C LYS A 109 -5.44 -19.82 20.08
N LYS A 110 -4.60 -20.68 20.68
CA LYS A 110 -3.19 -20.83 20.30
C LYS A 110 -3.02 -21.27 18.84
N ARG A 111 -3.85 -22.21 18.38
CA ARG A 111 -3.82 -22.69 16.99
C ARG A 111 -4.22 -21.58 16.01
N TYR A 112 -5.28 -20.82 16.30
CA TYR A 112 -5.67 -19.70 15.45
C TYR A 112 -4.62 -18.59 15.43
N LEU A 113 -4.03 -18.26 16.57
CA LEU A 113 -2.93 -17.29 16.63
C LEU A 113 -1.74 -17.72 15.78
N SER A 114 -1.31 -18.98 15.90
CA SER A 114 -0.21 -19.52 15.09
C SER A 114 -0.54 -19.48 13.59
N LEU A 115 -1.75 -19.87 13.18
CA LEU A 115 -2.18 -19.79 11.78
C LEU A 115 -2.21 -18.34 11.27
N THR A 116 -2.70 -17.40 12.08
CA THR A 116 -2.71 -15.98 11.71
C THR A 116 -1.30 -15.43 11.55
N ILE A 117 -0.35 -15.81 12.41
CA ILE A 117 1.06 -15.41 12.29
C ILE A 117 1.65 -15.96 10.99
N VAL A 118 1.46 -17.25 10.69
CA VAL A 118 1.95 -17.87 9.44
C VAL A 118 1.36 -17.17 8.22
N ALA A 119 0.05 -16.91 8.21
CA ALA A 119 -0.61 -16.20 7.13
C ALA A 119 -0.08 -14.75 6.98
N ASN A 120 0.16 -14.06 8.10
CA ASN A 120 0.68 -12.69 8.08
C ASN A 120 2.10 -12.64 7.52
N VAL A 121 2.98 -13.57 7.91
CA VAL A 121 4.33 -13.69 7.35
C VAL A 121 4.30 -14.00 5.85
N ALA A 122 3.44 -14.92 5.42
CA ALA A 122 3.30 -15.27 3.99
C ALA A 122 2.82 -14.07 3.15
N VAL A 123 1.81 -13.33 3.64
CA VAL A 123 1.30 -12.15 2.94
C VAL A 123 2.33 -11.01 2.95
N ALA A 124 3.05 -10.80 4.05
CA ALA A 124 4.14 -9.83 4.10
C ALA A 124 5.25 -10.16 3.08
N GLY A 125 5.63 -11.44 2.97
CA GLY A 125 6.58 -11.90 1.95
C GLY A 125 6.09 -11.61 0.52
N LEU A 126 4.82 -11.87 0.22
CA LEU A 126 4.23 -11.56 -1.09
C LEU A 126 4.26 -10.07 -1.38
N LEU A 127 3.85 -9.23 -0.42
CA LEU A 127 3.83 -7.78 -0.58
C LEU A 127 5.24 -7.22 -0.79
N LEU A 128 6.26 -7.74 -0.10
CA LEU A 128 7.65 -7.37 -0.33
C LEU A 128 8.13 -7.72 -1.74
N VAL A 129 7.76 -8.90 -2.25
CA VAL A 129 8.09 -9.29 -3.62
C VAL A 129 7.43 -8.35 -4.64
N GLN A 130 6.15 -8.01 -4.45
CA GLN A 130 5.47 -7.06 -5.33
C GLN A 130 6.09 -5.67 -5.25
N TRP A 131 6.43 -5.21 -4.04
CA TRP A 131 7.10 -3.93 -3.83
C TRP A 131 8.40 -3.83 -4.62
N ILE A 132 9.29 -4.83 -4.48
CA ILE A 132 10.57 -4.86 -5.19
C ILE A 132 10.35 -4.91 -6.72
N ARG A 133 9.41 -5.74 -7.19
CA ARG A 133 9.10 -5.86 -8.61
C ARG A 133 8.66 -4.53 -9.22
N TYR A 134 7.73 -3.83 -8.57
CA TYR A 134 7.22 -2.57 -9.11
C TYR A 134 8.22 -1.43 -8.93
N ALA A 135 9.06 -1.44 -7.89
CA ALA A 135 10.18 -0.50 -7.80
C ALA A 135 11.13 -0.64 -9.00
N ASP A 136 11.46 -1.86 -9.42
CA ASP A 136 12.28 -2.11 -10.61
C ASP A 136 11.57 -1.68 -11.91
N LEU A 137 10.28 -1.97 -12.06
CA LEU A 137 9.49 -1.54 -13.23
C LEU A 137 9.39 -0.02 -13.35
N ILE A 138 9.15 0.67 -12.23
CA ILE A 138 9.09 2.13 -12.18
C ILE A 138 10.45 2.71 -12.51
N ASN A 139 11.53 2.19 -11.92
CA ASN A 139 12.89 2.65 -12.22
C ASN A 139 13.26 2.46 -13.70
N LYS A 140 12.88 1.33 -14.31
CA LYS A 140 13.04 1.11 -15.76
C LYS A 140 12.20 2.08 -16.60
N GLY A 141 10.95 2.31 -16.20
CA GLY A 141 10.07 3.26 -16.88
C GLY A 141 10.61 4.69 -16.82
N ILE A 142 11.12 5.13 -15.67
CA ILE A 142 11.79 6.42 -15.49
C ILE A 142 13.00 6.51 -16.42
N ASN A 143 13.86 5.49 -16.46
CA ASN A 143 15.04 5.51 -17.32
C ASN A 143 14.66 5.61 -18.81
N ASN A 144 13.65 4.86 -19.26
CA ASN A 144 13.20 4.91 -20.66
C ASN A 144 12.57 6.26 -21.06
N VAL A 145 12.06 7.02 -20.10
CA VAL A 145 11.49 8.36 -20.34
C VAL A 145 12.58 9.43 -20.34
N ILE A 146 13.66 9.21 -19.58
CA ILE A 146 14.67 10.24 -19.32
C ILE A 146 15.92 10.06 -20.21
N PHE A 147 16.27 8.84 -20.61
CA PHE A 147 17.51 8.50 -21.31
C PHE A 147 17.22 7.71 -22.59
#